data_AF-A0A3Q3MWS4-F1
#
_entry.id   AF-A0A3Q3MWS4-F1
#
_cell.length_a   1.000
_cell.length_b   1.000
_cell.length_c   1.000
_cell.angle_alpha   90.00
_cell.angle_beta   90.00
_cell.angle_gamma   90.00
#
_symmetry.space_group_name_H-M   'P 1'
#
loop_
_entity.id
_entity.type
_entity.pdbx_description
1 polymer ?
#
loop_
_entity_poly.entity_id
_entity_poly.type
_entity_poly.pdbx_seq_one_letter_code
_entity_poly.pdbx_strand_id
1 'polypeptide(L)'
;MWTIAVLLLPMLLSTSPIYSFPLNKDDSCARTSCGAGRECVSTERGEPACQCLQSCGDTEHWVCGSNRRSYRNHCELHRDACVTHTKIHVEHRGHCVEKPPKTDVSPIVCFLSDRDWLRESVIQWIQEELQSDSPASNVSVANELLQTYFKMYDDGDSELDSKEFLSFLKHNETALNLTYSNTVESNILLRSLCVDALIELSDENADWKLSLTEFVNCLTPTYHPYERKCALEDEVFEDGAETRMECNKCVCACGNWVCTALTCTGAHQVEEDENEGVEEEMTEEEWTRTVAELNALQVDGRL
;
A
#
# COMPACT_ATOMS: atom_id res chain seq x y z
N MET A 1 -13.81 13.55 -105.32
CA MET A 1 -14.98 14.06 -106.06
C MET A 1 -16.18 13.19 -105.74
N TRP A 2 -17.24 13.80 -105.19
CA TRP A 2 -18.66 13.38 -105.15
C TRP A 2 -19.03 12.27 -104.14
N THR A 3 -19.71 12.55 -103.00
CA THR A 3 -21.15 12.86 -102.74
C THR A 3 -22.10 11.72 -103.14
N ILE A 4 -23.18 11.31 -102.44
CA ILE A 4 -23.95 11.65 -101.22
C ILE A 4 -25.03 10.53 -101.07
N ALA A 5 -25.58 10.33 -99.86
CA ALA A 5 -26.90 9.78 -99.47
C ALA A 5 -27.27 8.32 -99.86
N VAL A 6 -27.47 7.39 -98.92
CA VAL A 6 -28.59 7.20 -97.94
C VAL A 6 -29.91 6.79 -98.59
N LEU A 7 -30.44 5.63 -98.16
CA LEU A 7 -31.86 5.25 -97.97
C LEU A 7 -31.86 3.85 -97.29
N LEU A 8 -32.00 3.72 -95.95
CA LEU A 8 -33.25 3.50 -95.18
C LEU A 8 -34.05 2.29 -95.70
N LEU A 9 -34.21 1.14 -95.01
CA LEU A 9 -35.01 0.83 -93.79
C LEU A 9 -35.02 -0.73 -93.64
N PRO A 10 -35.61 -1.40 -92.62
CA PRO A 10 -35.64 -1.20 -91.16
C PRO A 10 -35.06 -2.42 -90.38
N MET A 11 -34.63 -2.17 -89.14
CA MET A 11 -34.30 -3.19 -88.15
C MET A 11 -35.54 -3.97 -87.69
N LEU A 12 -35.49 -5.31 -87.76
CA LEU A 12 -36.34 -6.17 -86.94
C LEU A 12 -35.68 -6.30 -85.56
N LEU A 13 -36.20 -5.56 -84.58
CA LEU A 13 -35.85 -5.71 -83.18
C LEU A 13 -36.35 -7.06 -82.67
N SER A 14 -35.44 -7.99 -82.38
CA SER A 14 -35.71 -9.03 -81.39
C SER A 14 -35.59 -8.39 -80.00
N THR A 15 -36.72 -8.05 -79.39
CA THR A 15 -36.75 -7.55 -78.01
C THR A 15 -36.47 -8.70 -77.05
N SER A 16 -35.23 -8.81 -76.61
CA SER A 16 -34.92 -9.49 -75.34
C SER A 16 -35.34 -8.55 -74.20
N PRO A 17 -36.01 -9.03 -73.13
CA PRO A 17 -36.35 -8.18 -72.00
C PRO A 17 -35.05 -7.66 -71.37
N ILE A 18 -34.89 -6.34 -71.32
CA ILE A 18 -33.89 -5.69 -70.47
C ILE A 18 -34.33 -5.99 -69.04
N TYR A 19 -33.73 -7.02 -68.44
CA TYR A 19 -33.74 -7.17 -67.00
C TYR A 19 -32.83 -6.06 -66.48
N SER A 20 -33.43 -4.93 -66.11
CA SER A 20 -32.76 -3.91 -65.31
C SER A 20 -32.43 -4.55 -63.98
N PHE A 21 -31.20 -5.04 -63.84
CA PHE A 21 -30.62 -5.32 -62.54
C PHE A 21 -30.59 -3.99 -61.78
N PRO A 22 -31.22 -3.88 -60.60
CA PRO A 22 -31.02 -2.71 -59.76
C PRO A 22 -29.53 -2.65 -59.41
N LEU A 23 -28.89 -1.52 -59.74
CA LEU A 23 -27.53 -1.21 -59.34
C LEU A 23 -27.50 -1.26 -57.81
N ASN A 24 -26.91 -2.31 -57.28
CA ASN A 24 -26.77 -2.50 -55.84
C ASN A 24 -25.94 -1.33 -55.33
N LYS A 25 -26.56 -0.45 -54.55
CA LYS A 25 -25.95 0.77 -53.99
C LYS A 25 -25.05 0.41 -52.79
N ASP A 26 -24.16 -0.56 -52.96
CA ASP A 26 -23.45 -1.14 -51.82
C ASP A 26 -22.08 -1.74 -52.18
N ASP A 27 -21.22 -0.93 -52.81
CA ASP A 27 -19.80 -1.31 -53.05
C ASP A 27 -18.81 -0.21 -52.65
N SER A 28 -19.28 0.94 -52.14
CA SER A 28 -18.40 2.08 -51.83
C SER A 28 -17.37 1.74 -50.73
N CYS A 29 -17.79 0.95 -49.73
CA CYS A 29 -16.97 0.52 -48.60
C CYS A 29 -16.22 -0.80 -48.83
N ALA A 30 -16.43 -1.50 -49.95
CA ALA A 30 -15.86 -2.84 -50.16
C ALA A 30 -14.32 -2.88 -50.21
N ARG A 31 -13.67 -1.74 -50.50
CA ARG A 31 -12.21 -1.60 -50.51
C ARG A 31 -11.68 -0.60 -49.49
N THR A 32 -12.52 -0.11 -48.59
CA THR A 32 -12.15 0.94 -47.63
C THR A 32 -12.00 0.32 -46.25
N SER A 33 -10.79 0.40 -45.69
CA SER A 33 -10.52 -0.02 -44.31
C SER A 33 -10.36 1.21 -43.42
N CYS A 34 -11.15 1.27 -42.35
CA CYS A 34 -11.08 2.32 -41.35
C CYS A 34 -10.19 1.89 -40.16
N GLY A 35 -9.55 2.86 -39.52
CA GLY A 35 -8.76 2.61 -38.30
C GLY A 35 -9.61 2.10 -37.14
N ALA A 36 -8.95 1.58 -36.09
CA ALA A 36 -9.64 1.02 -34.92
C ALA A 36 -10.66 2.02 -34.31
N GLY A 37 -11.82 1.49 -33.89
CA GLY A 37 -12.91 2.31 -33.35
C GLY A 37 -13.80 2.99 -34.39
N ARG A 38 -13.58 2.71 -35.69
CA ARG A 38 -14.31 3.32 -36.81
C ARG A 38 -14.89 2.27 -37.76
N GLU A 39 -15.98 2.63 -38.39
CA GLU A 39 -16.64 1.86 -39.45
C GLU A 39 -16.78 2.69 -40.73
N CYS A 40 -16.80 2.00 -41.88
CA CYS A 40 -17.05 2.64 -43.16
C CYS A 40 -18.55 2.75 -43.41
N VAL A 41 -19.01 3.94 -43.78
CA VAL A 41 -20.38 4.20 -44.21
C VAL A 41 -20.39 4.88 -45.57
N SER A 42 -21.39 4.56 -46.40
CA SER A 42 -21.63 5.27 -47.66
C SER A 42 -22.32 6.61 -47.37
N THR A 43 -21.72 7.72 -47.80
CA THR A 43 -22.34 9.05 -47.72
C THR A 43 -23.55 9.16 -48.66
N GLU A 44 -24.36 10.22 -48.51
CA GLU A 44 -25.50 10.49 -49.40
C GLU A 44 -25.10 10.57 -50.89
N ARG A 45 -23.84 10.95 -51.16
CA ARG A 45 -23.22 11.05 -52.49
C ARG A 45 -22.68 9.71 -53.02
N GLY A 46 -22.75 8.64 -52.23
CA GLY A 46 -22.25 7.31 -52.59
C GLY A 46 -20.73 7.13 -52.40
N GLU A 47 -20.07 8.06 -51.70
CA GLU A 47 -18.63 8.00 -51.39
C GLU A 47 -18.41 7.32 -50.03
N PRO A 48 -17.35 6.52 -49.84
CA PRO A 48 -17.04 5.90 -48.56
C PRO A 48 -16.47 6.92 -47.56
N ALA A 49 -16.96 6.88 -46.32
CA ALA A 49 -16.47 7.72 -45.22
C ALA A 49 -16.29 6.89 -43.95
N CYS A 50 -15.23 7.15 -43.19
CA CYS A 50 -15.01 6.51 -41.89
C CYS A 50 -15.65 7.33 -40.77
N GLN A 51 -16.56 6.72 -40.03
CA GLN A 51 -17.20 7.30 -38.84
C GLN A 51 -16.90 6.48 -37.59
N CYS A 52 -17.08 7.05 -36.41
CA CYS A 52 -16.93 6.29 -35.17
C CYS A 52 -17.99 5.20 -35.08
N LEU A 53 -17.59 4.03 -34.58
CA LEU A 53 -18.50 2.89 -34.36
C LEU A 53 -19.70 3.31 -33.52
N GLN A 54 -20.90 2.90 -33.93
CA GLN A 54 -22.11 3.14 -33.15
C GLN A 54 -22.15 2.27 -31.88
N SER A 55 -21.80 1.00 -32.01
CA SER A 55 -21.76 0.03 -30.90
C SER A 55 -20.61 -0.96 -31.08
N CYS A 56 -20.19 -1.55 -29.96
CA CYS A 56 -19.26 -2.67 -29.92
C CYS A 56 -19.98 -3.94 -29.46
N GLY A 57 -19.37 -5.10 -29.72
CA GLY A 57 -19.90 -6.38 -29.22
C GLY A 57 -19.77 -6.52 -27.70
N ASP A 58 -20.57 -7.43 -27.12
CA ASP A 58 -20.71 -7.61 -25.67
C ASP A 58 -19.57 -8.42 -25.02
N THR A 59 -18.47 -8.69 -25.72
CA THR A 59 -17.35 -9.44 -25.16
C THR A 59 -16.69 -8.69 -24.01
N GLU A 60 -16.44 -9.37 -22.89
CA GLU A 60 -15.80 -8.80 -21.70
C GLU A 60 -14.33 -9.19 -21.66
N HIS A 61 -13.48 -8.26 -22.10
CA HIS A 61 -12.03 -8.35 -22.05
C HIS A 61 -11.50 -7.00 -21.59
N TRP A 62 -11.66 -6.73 -20.30
CA TRP A 62 -11.42 -5.41 -19.71
C TRP A 62 -10.01 -4.89 -20.02
N VAL A 63 -9.91 -3.58 -20.27
CA VAL A 63 -8.65 -2.86 -20.48
C VAL A 63 -8.67 -1.52 -19.76
N CYS A 64 -7.51 -1.11 -19.24
CA CYS A 64 -7.32 0.23 -18.72
C CYS A 64 -6.77 1.12 -19.85
N GLY A 65 -7.47 2.21 -20.14
CA GLY A 65 -6.99 3.22 -21.08
C GLY A 65 -6.01 4.18 -20.42
N SER A 66 -5.13 4.78 -21.21
CA SER A 66 -4.17 5.81 -20.78
C SER A 66 -4.79 7.07 -20.16
N ASN A 67 -6.12 7.19 -20.20
CA ASN A 67 -6.91 8.21 -19.53
C ASN A 67 -7.44 7.74 -18.15
N ARG A 68 -6.94 6.61 -17.64
CA ARG A 68 -7.34 5.96 -16.38
C ARG A 68 -8.81 5.56 -16.31
N ARG A 69 -9.42 5.25 -17.46
CA ARG A 69 -10.79 4.71 -17.52
C ARG A 69 -10.75 3.25 -17.94
N SER A 70 -11.56 2.43 -17.27
CA SER A 70 -11.74 1.02 -17.61
C SER A 70 -12.74 0.89 -18.75
N TYR A 71 -12.37 0.14 -19.79
CA TYR A 71 -13.22 -0.18 -20.93
C TYR A 71 -13.50 -1.68 -20.95
N ARG A 72 -14.76 -2.05 -21.25
CA ARG A 72 -15.21 -3.45 -21.30
C ARG A 72 -14.38 -4.30 -22.26
N ASN A 73 -13.88 -3.69 -23.34
CA ASN A 73 -13.01 -4.32 -24.33
C ASN A 73 -12.26 -3.25 -25.15
N HIS A 74 -11.34 -3.70 -26.01
CA HIS A 74 -10.55 -2.85 -26.90
C HIS A 74 -11.41 -2.02 -27.88
N CYS A 75 -12.56 -2.55 -28.31
CA CYS A 75 -13.45 -1.83 -29.22
C CYS A 75 -14.01 -0.58 -28.54
N GLU A 76 -14.49 -0.69 -27.31
CA GLU A 76 -15.02 0.46 -26.55
C GLU A 76 -13.96 1.53 -26.31
N LEU A 77 -12.71 1.13 -26.02
CA LEU A 77 -11.60 2.07 -25.87
C LEU A 77 -11.35 2.88 -27.15
N HIS A 78 -11.24 2.21 -28.30
CA HIS A 78 -11.01 2.90 -29.57
C HIS A 78 -12.22 3.71 -30.05
N ARG A 79 -13.43 3.25 -29.75
CA ARG A 79 -14.66 3.98 -30.01
C ARG A 79 -14.71 5.29 -29.22
N ASP A 80 -14.41 5.24 -27.92
CA ASP A 80 -14.33 6.45 -27.07
C ASP A 80 -13.23 7.40 -27.55
N ALA A 81 -12.06 6.88 -27.93
CA ALA A 81 -10.98 7.66 -28.55
C ALA A 81 -11.45 8.39 -29.82
N CYS A 82 -12.25 7.71 -30.64
CA CYS A 82 -12.83 8.31 -31.85
C CYS A 82 -13.84 9.41 -31.52
N VAL A 83 -14.81 9.14 -30.63
CA VAL A 83 -15.90 10.05 -30.28
C VAL A 83 -15.40 11.30 -29.56
N THR A 84 -14.43 11.12 -28.65
CA THR A 84 -13.87 12.23 -27.86
C THR A 84 -12.76 12.99 -28.59
N HIS A 85 -12.33 12.50 -29.77
CA HIS A 85 -11.17 13.01 -30.49
C HIS A 85 -9.89 13.02 -29.64
N THR A 86 -9.76 12.09 -28.69
CA THR A 86 -8.58 11.95 -27.84
C THR A 86 -7.78 10.69 -28.21
N LYS A 87 -6.46 10.76 -28.09
CA LYS A 87 -5.60 9.61 -28.33
C LYS A 87 -5.54 8.76 -27.06
N ILE A 88 -6.32 7.69 -27.03
CA ILE A 88 -6.34 6.71 -25.93
C ILE A 88 -5.66 5.44 -26.43
N HIS A 89 -4.66 4.97 -25.68
CA HIS A 89 -4.06 3.67 -25.90
C HIS A 89 -4.31 2.80 -24.66
N VAL A 90 -4.21 1.48 -24.83
CA VAL A 90 -4.27 0.55 -23.69
C VAL A 90 -3.01 0.77 -22.87
N GLU A 91 -3.19 1.06 -21.58
CA GLU A 91 -2.10 1.13 -20.60
C GLU A 91 -1.79 -0.27 -20.06
N HIS A 92 -2.83 -1.03 -19.68
CA HIS A 92 -2.70 -2.44 -19.30
C HIS A 92 -4.04 -3.20 -19.47
N ARG A 93 -3.98 -4.54 -19.43
CA ARG A 93 -5.17 -5.41 -19.40
C ARG A 93 -5.84 -5.37 -18.02
N GLY A 94 -7.15 -5.62 -17.96
CA GLY A 94 -7.95 -5.54 -16.74
C GLY A 94 -8.55 -4.15 -16.49
N HIS A 95 -9.21 -3.97 -15.34
CA HIS A 95 -9.72 -2.67 -14.91
C HIS A 95 -8.59 -1.73 -14.51
N CYS A 96 -8.75 -0.43 -14.71
CA CYS A 96 -7.88 0.55 -14.08
C CYS A 96 -7.96 0.41 -12.56
N VAL A 97 -6.79 0.34 -11.91
CA VAL A 97 -6.71 0.42 -10.46
C VAL A 97 -6.92 1.89 -10.08
N GLU A 98 -7.97 2.17 -9.32
CA GLU A 98 -8.09 3.46 -8.66
C GLU A 98 -6.90 3.59 -7.72
N LYS A 99 -6.02 4.57 -7.95
CA LYS A 99 -5.03 4.93 -6.93
C LYS A 99 -5.83 5.23 -5.67
N PRO A 100 -5.52 4.59 -4.52
CA PRO A 100 -6.20 4.96 -3.29
C PRO A 100 -6.04 6.47 -3.13
N PRO A 101 -7.10 7.19 -2.71
CA PRO A 101 -6.95 8.60 -2.40
C PRO A 101 -5.80 8.71 -1.41
N LYS A 102 -4.83 9.60 -1.68
CA LYS A 102 -3.82 9.96 -0.70
C LYS A 102 -4.53 10.60 0.49
N THR A 103 -5.08 9.80 1.39
CA THR A 103 -5.27 10.23 2.76
C THR A 103 -3.86 10.40 3.28
N ASP A 104 -3.46 11.63 3.58
CA ASP A 104 -2.19 11.93 4.25
C ASP A 104 -2.31 11.42 5.69
N VAL A 105 -2.30 10.09 5.85
CA VAL A 105 -2.41 9.43 7.15
C VAL A 105 -1.03 9.48 7.75
N SER A 106 -0.89 10.20 8.86
CA SER A 106 0.29 10.08 9.70
C SER A 106 0.24 8.78 10.50
N PRO A 107 1.36 8.08 10.69
CA PRO A 107 1.41 6.93 11.59
C PRO A 107 1.11 7.36 13.03
N ILE A 108 0.58 6.44 13.83
CA ILE A 108 0.49 6.64 15.29
C ILE A 108 1.90 6.43 15.84
N VAL A 109 2.39 7.38 16.61
CA VAL A 109 3.74 7.39 17.16
C VAL A 109 3.74 7.90 18.60
N CYS A 110 4.67 7.43 19.43
CA CYS A 110 4.90 8.00 20.76
C CYS A 110 5.95 9.10 20.68
N PHE A 111 5.53 10.36 20.86
CA PHE A 111 6.46 11.47 20.93
C PHE A 111 7.20 11.48 22.27
N LEU A 112 8.35 12.17 22.32
CA LEU A 112 9.13 12.35 23.55
C LEU A 112 8.24 12.89 24.67
N SER A 113 7.37 13.85 24.37
CA SER A 113 6.43 14.43 25.34
C SER A 113 5.45 13.41 25.92
N ASP A 114 4.94 12.49 25.09
CA ASP A 114 3.95 11.50 25.51
C ASP A 114 4.60 10.44 26.40
N ARG A 115 5.79 9.98 26.00
CA ARG A 115 6.63 9.07 26.78
C ARG A 115 6.98 9.65 28.15
N ASP A 116 7.47 10.89 28.17
CA ASP A 116 7.91 11.54 29.39
C ASP A 116 6.72 11.83 30.32
N TRP A 117 5.58 12.22 29.74
CA TRP A 117 4.34 12.39 30.49
C TRP A 117 3.84 11.07 31.10
N LEU A 118 3.89 9.95 30.35
CA LEU A 118 3.55 8.63 30.87
C LEU A 118 4.45 8.29 32.07
N ARG A 119 5.75 8.46 31.94
CA ARG A 119 6.71 8.20 33.01
C ARG A 119 6.43 9.05 34.25
N GLU A 120 6.26 10.35 34.08
CA GLU A 120 6.01 11.26 35.21
C GLU A 120 4.69 10.93 35.92
N SER A 121 3.66 10.55 35.17
CA SER A 121 2.36 10.15 35.72
C SER A 121 2.48 8.89 36.59
N VAL A 122 3.28 7.90 36.17
CA VAL A 122 3.57 6.70 36.96
C VAL A 122 4.33 7.04 38.24
N ILE A 123 5.35 7.89 38.14
CA ILE A 123 6.13 8.36 39.28
C ILE A 123 5.22 9.07 40.29
N GLN A 124 4.35 9.96 39.82
CA GLN A 124 3.39 10.67 40.66
C GLN A 124 2.43 9.69 41.35
N TRP A 125 1.86 8.72 40.61
CA TRP A 125 0.99 7.70 41.20
C TRP A 125 1.71 6.94 42.33
N ILE A 126 2.94 6.47 42.11
CA ILE A 126 3.72 5.77 43.13
C ILE A 126 3.92 6.67 44.37
N GLN A 127 4.23 7.95 44.18
CA GLN A 127 4.40 8.89 45.29
C GLN A 127 3.10 9.15 46.07
N GLU A 128 1.95 9.18 45.41
CA GLU A 128 0.64 9.34 46.04
C GLU A 128 0.27 8.11 46.88
N GLU A 129 0.60 6.91 46.39
CA GLU A 129 0.37 5.65 47.11
C GLU A 129 1.16 5.61 48.43
N LEU A 130 2.40 6.12 48.42
CA LEU A 130 3.29 6.19 49.58
C LEU A 130 2.87 7.26 50.61
N GLN A 131 2.23 8.35 50.19
CA GLN A 131 1.78 9.42 51.09
C GLN A 131 0.65 9.01 52.05
N SER A 132 0.08 7.81 51.86
CA SER A 132 -0.86 7.21 52.81
C SER A 132 -0.19 6.73 54.11
N ASP A 133 1.14 6.55 54.16
CA ASP A 133 1.85 5.92 55.28
C ASP A 133 3.21 6.60 55.64
N SER A 134 3.15 7.76 56.33
CA SER A 134 4.24 8.42 57.10
C SER A 134 5.56 8.89 56.42
N PRO A 135 6.20 9.97 56.90
CA PRO A 135 7.40 10.57 56.29
C PRO A 135 8.70 9.95 56.81
N ALA A 136 9.04 8.74 56.35
CA ALA A 136 10.43 8.29 56.28
C ALA A 136 11.01 8.68 54.90
N SER A 137 12.32 8.55 54.68
CA SER A 137 12.95 8.95 53.40
C SER A 137 12.24 8.30 52.20
N ASN A 138 11.39 9.07 51.52
CA ASN A 138 10.46 8.62 50.47
C ASN A 138 11.10 7.72 49.41
N VAL A 139 12.40 7.88 49.16
CA VAL A 139 13.17 7.10 48.17
C VAL A 139 13.30 5.61 48.51
N SER A 140 13.56 5.26 49.78
CA SER A 140 13.76 3.85 50.17
C SER A 140 12.45 3.07 50.10
N VAL A 141 11.35 3.70 50.55
CA VAL A 141 10.02 3.08 50.54
C VAL A 141 9.48 2.97 49.11
N ALA A 142 9.73 3.97 48.26
CA ALA A 142 9.41 3.89 46.84
C ALA A 142 10.14 2.73 46.15
N ASN A 143 11.42 2.53 46.47
CA ASN A 143 12.18 1.41 45.93
C ASN A 143 11.60 0.05 46.39
N GLU A 144 11.20 -0.08 47.65
CA GLU A 144 10.56 -1.31 48.16
C GLU A 144 9.20 -1.58 47.49
N LEU A 145 8.40 -0.54 47.25
CA LEU A 145 7.12 -0.65 46.53
C LEU A 145 7.35 -1.05 45.06
N LEU A 146 8.31 -0.42 44.38
CA LEU A 146 8.69 -0.77 43.01
C LEU A 146 9.18 -2.22 42.90
N GLN A 147 9.99 -2.69 43.85
CA GLN A 147 10.40 -4.11 43.91
C GLN A 147 9.21 -5.06 44.09
N THR A 148 8.18 -4.62 44.82
CA THR A 148 6.95 -5.39 45.01
C THR A 148 6.16 -5.48 43.71
N TYR A 149 6.00 -4.37 42.99
CA TYR A 149 5.35 -4.37 41.68
C TYR A 149 6.12 -5.19 40.65
N PHE A 150 7.44 -5.05 40.58
CA PHE A 150 8.28 -5.83 39.68
C PHE A 150 7.98 -7.32 39.81
N LYS A 151 8.08 -7.86 41.03
CA LYS A 151 7.80 -9.28 41.31
C LYS A 151 6.34 -9.70 41.12
N MET A 152 5.41 -8.75 41.18
CA MET A 152 3.98 -9.04 40.99
C MET A 152 3.63 -9.24 39.52
N TYR A 153 4.33 -8.53 38.63
CA TYR A 153 4.03 -8.50 37.20
C TYR A 153 5.00 -9.29 36.34
N ASP A 154 6.19 -9.64 36.86
CA ASP A 154 7.14 -10.60 36.30
C ASP A 154 6.53 -12.01 36.25
N ASP A 155 6.62 -12.67 35.10
CA ASP A 155 6.13 -14.02 34.84
C ASP A 155 7.08 -15.13 35.35
N GLY A 156 8.20 -14.73 35.95
CA GLY A 156 9.18 -15.59 36.61
C GLY A 156 10.51 -15.66 35.87
N ASP A 157 10.70 -14.87 34.81
CA ASP A 157 11.97 -14.73 34.10
C ASP A 157 12.89 -13.67 34.71
N SER A 158 12.42 -12.93 35.73
CA SER A 158 13.16 -11.87 36.44
C SER A 158 13.49 -10.65 35.57
N GLU A 159 12.76 -10.49 34.49
CA GLU A 159 12.77 -9.35 33.58
C GLU A 159 11.33 -8.83 33.44
N LEU A 160 11.16 -7.66 32.83
CA LEU A 160 9.83 -7.17 32.45
C LEU A 160 9.82 -6.83 30.97
N ASP A 161 9.02 -7.55 30.21
CA ASP A 161 8.71 -7.25 28.83
C ASP A 161 7.59 -6.18 28.70
N SER A 162 7.32 -5.75 27.46
CA SER A 162 6.29 -4.75 27.19
C SER A 162 4.90 -5.13 27.69
N LYS A 163 4.53 -6.42 27.66
CA LYS A 163 3.21 -6.89 28.09
C LYS A 163 3.09 -6.88 29.61
N GLU A 164 4.13 -7.27 30.31
CA GLU A 164 4.20 -7.26 31.77
C GLU A 164 4.19 -5.83 32.30
N PHE A 165 4.99 -4.95 31.70
CA PHE A 165 4.99 -3.53 32.04
C PHE A 165 3.64 -2.87 31.73
N LEU A 166 3.00 -3.19 30.59
CA LEU A 166 1.63 -2.75 30.31
C LEU A 166 0.61 -3.26 31.35
N SER A 167 0.80 -4.48 31.87
CA SER A 167 -0.04 -5.06 32.91
C SER A 167 0.15 -4.34 34.25
N PHE A 168 1.39 -3.97 34.58
CA PHE A 168 1.70 -3.09 35.70
C PHE A 168 0.98 -1.74 35.58
N LEU A 169 1.04 -1.09 34.41
CA LEU A 169 0.37 0.20 34.21
C LEU A 169 -1.17 0.09 34.32
N LYS A 170 -1.77 -1.07 34.06
CA LYS A 170 -3.21 -1.29 34.23
C LYS A 170 -3.65 -1.36 35.69
N HIS A 171 -2.72 -1.54 36.63
CA HIS A 171 -3.02 -1.59 38.07
C HIS A 171 -3.80 -0.35 38.53
N ASN A 172 -3.41 0.83 38.05
CA ASN A 172 -4.09 2.09 38.34
C ASN A 172 -4.37 2.87 37.05
N GLU A 173 -5.27 2.31 36.24
CA GLU A 173 -5.70 2.93 34.98
C GLU A 173 -6.33 4.33 35.19
N THR A 174 -6.97 4.56 36.34
CA THR A 174 -7.59 5.84 36.69
C THR A 174 -6.59 6.96 36.97
N ALA A 175 -5.47 6.67 37.66
CA ALA A 175 -4.43 7.67 37.90
C ALA A 175 -3.72 8.07 36.61
N LEU A 176 -3.66 7.14 35.65
CA LEU A 176 -2.99 7.35 34.40
C LEU A 176 -3.85 8.12 33.38
N ASN A 177 -5.19 7.96 33.35
CA ASN A 177 -6.13 8.68 32.48
C ASN A 177 -5.55 9.11 31.11
N LEU A 178 -4.90 8.16 30.43
CA LEU A 178 -4.10 8.32 29.22
C LEU A 178 -5.04 8.64 28.03
N THR A 179 -5.53 9.88 27.90
CA THR A 179 -6.33 10.34 26.75
C THR A 179 -5.50 11.18 25.80
N TYR A 180 -4.85 10.52 24.84
CA TYR A 180 -4.06 11.15 23.78
C TYR A 180 -4.83 11.34 22.47
N SER A 181 -5.88 10.53 22.24
CA SER A 181 -6.68 10.55 21.01
C SER A 181 -8.18 10.39 21.27
N ASN A 182 -8.98 10.76 20.26
CA ASN A 182 -10.44 10.70 20.28
C ASN A 182 -11.00 9.26 20.21
N THR A 183 -10.18 8.25 19.93
CA THR A 183 -10.58 6.85 19.82
C THR A 183 -9.86 5.98 20.86
N VAL A 184 -10.58 5.02 21.43
CA VAL A 184 -10.04 4.08 22.45
C VAL A 184 -8.88 3.25 21.88
N GLU A 185 -8.99 2.79 20.64
CA GLU A 185 -7.97 1.96 19.97
C GLU A 185 -6.64 2.69 19.79
N SER A 186 -6.67 3.96 19.37
CA SER A 186 -5.44 4.76 19.21
C SER A 186 -4.76 5.04 20.55
N ASN A 187 -5.52 5.20 21.64
CA ASN A 187 -4.95 5.35 22.98
C ASN A 187 -4.23 4.08 23.45
N ILE A 188 -4.79 2.89 23.15
CA ILE A 188 -4.15 1.61 23.49
C ILE A 188 -2.84 1.45 22.73
N LEU A 189 -2.85 1.68 21.42
CA LEU A 189 -1.65 1.56 20.58
C LEU A 189 -0.55 2.53 21.01
N LEU A 190 -0.92 3.79 21.24
CA LEU A 190 0.03 4.80 21.69
C LEU A 190 0.63 4.45 23.05
N ARG A 191 -0.18 3.93 23.98
CA ARG A 191 0.32 3.46 25.28
C ARG A 191 1.36 2.35 25.11
N SER A 192 1.12 1.37 24.24
CA SER A 192 2.10 0.32 23.94
C SER A 192 3.40 0.90 23.37
N LEU A 193 3.31 1.81 22.38
CA LEU A 193 4.47 2.45 21.78
C LEU A 193 5.29 3.25 22.81
N CYS A 194 4.63 3.95 23.74
CA CYS A 194 5.32 4.68 24.78
C CYS A 194 5.96 3.77 25.84
N VAL A 195 5.38 2.59 26.10
CA VAL A 195 6.00 1.57 26.95
C VAL A 195 7.26 1.04 26.29
N ASP A 196 7.19 0.65 25.01
CA ASP A 196 8.36 0.17 24.26
C ASP A 196 9.48 1.23 24.26
N ALA A 197 9.13 2.50 24.04
CA ALA A 197 10.09 3.61 24.10
C ALA A 197 10.68 3.82 25.51
N LEU A 198 9.92 3.58 26.59
CA LEU A 198 10.45 3.68 27.95
C LEU A 198 11.40 2.53 28.30
N ILE A 199 11.08 1.33 27.83
CA ILE A 199 11.93 0.14 27.98
C ILE A 199 13.26 0.41 27.27
N GLU A 200 13.24 0.77 25.98
CA GLU A 200 14.45 0.98 25.16
C GLU A 200 15.42 2.05 25.72
N LEU A 201 14.92 3.01 26.49
CA LEU A 201 15.75 4.05 27.12
C LEU A 201 16.42 3.60 28.41
N SER A 202 15.72 2.75 29.15
CA SER A 202 16.14 2.34 30.49
C SER A 202 16.89 1.01 30.44
N ASP A 203 16.75 0.27 29.33
CA ASP A 203 17.47 -0.94 28.99
C ASP A 203 18.94 -0.61 28.68
N GLU A 204 19.81 -0.88 29.66
CA GLU A 204 21.25 -0.60 29.58
C GLU A 204 22.00 -1.68 28.81
N ASN A 205 21.49 -2.91 28.80
CA ASN A 205 22.15 -4.07 28.21
C ASN A 205 21.65 -4.38 26.78
N ALA A 206 20.61 -3.68 26.31
CA ALA A 206 19.97 -3.79 25.01
C ALA A 206 19.32 -5.17 24.74
N ASP A 207 18.72 -5.79 25.76
CA ASP A 207 17.97 -7.06 25.67
C ASP A 207 16.46 -6.89 25.45
N TRP A 208 15.99 -5.64 25.38
CA TRP A 208 14.61 -5.20 25.12
C TRP A 208 13.65 -5.50 26.26
N LYS A 209 14.18 -5.71 27.46
CA LYS A 209 13.42 -5.90 28.68
C LYS A 209 13.99 -5.04 29.80
N LEU A 210 13.29 -5.01 30.92
CA LEU A 210 13.77 -4.33 32.13
C LEU A 210 14.12 -5.35 33.19
N SER A 211 15.39 -5.44 33.56
CA SER A 211 15.77 -6.02 34.84
C SER A 211 15.20 -5.18 35.99
N LEU A 212 15.19 -5.75 37.21
CA LEU A 212 14.74 -5.01 38.40
C LEU A 212 15.46 -3.67 38.59
N THR A 213 16.75 -3.61 38.27
CA THR A 213 17.55 -2.39 38.41
C THR A 213 17.12 -1.34 37.40
N GLU A 214 16.93 -1.73 36.15
CA GLU A 214 16.49 -0.83 35.07
C GLU A 214 15.07 -0.33 35.30
N PHE A 215 14.16 -1.20 35.75
CA PHE A 215 12.79 -0.84 36.14
C PHE A 215 12.76 0.21 37.27
N VAL A 216 13.53 -0.02 38.34
CA VAL A 216 13.62 0.94 39.46
C VAL A 216 14.23 2.25 39.01
N ASN A 217 15.31 2.22 38.23
CA ASN A 217 15.97 3.42 37.72
C ASN A 217 15.03 4.21 36.80
N CYS A 218 14.31 3.53 35.90
CA CYS A 218 13.32 4.11 35.00
C CYS A 218 12.30 4.96 35.77
N LEU A 219 11.78 4.46 36.89
CA LEU A 219 10.76 5.14 37.70
C LEU A 219 11.33 5.95 38.86
N THR A 220 12.65 6.18 38.90
CA THR A 220 13.27 7.05 39.90
C THR A 220 13.17 8.53 39.47
N PRO A 221 12.63 9.45 40.29
CA PRO A 221 12.42 10.85 39.90
C PRO A 221 13.68 11.59 39.42
N THR A 222 14.85 11.23 39.95
CA THR A 222 16.13 11.87 39.61
C THR A 222 16.73 11.36 38.29
N TYR A 223 16.21 10.26 37.76
CA TYR A 223 16.65 9.73 36.47
C TYR A 223 16.07 10.59 35.35
N HIS A 224 16.94 11.11 34.49
CA HIS A 224 16.56 11.86 33.29
C HIS A 224 17.08 11.06 32.09
N PRO A 225 16.21 10.35 31.36
CA PRO A 225 16.63 9.60 30.19
C PRO A 225 17.18 10.56 29.12
N TYR A 226 18.24 10.14 28.42
CA TYR A 226 18.82 10.95 27.35
C TYR A 226 17.83 11.08 26.18
N GLU A 227 17.74 12.27 25.61
CA GLU A 227 16.96 12.51 24.39
C GLU A 227 17.67 11.87 23.20
N ARG A 228 17.05 10.86 22.59
CA ARG A 228 17.48 10.28 21.31
C ARG A 228 16.83 11.03 20.16
N LYS A 229 17.66 11.45 19.20
CA LYS A 229 17.23 12.10 17.96
C LYS A 229 17.24 11.08 16.83
N CYS A 230 16.37 11.24 15.84
CA CYS A 230 16.35 10.33 14.70
C CYS A 230 17.49 10.68 13.75
N ALA A 231 18.24 9.67 13.30
CA ALA A 231 19.22 9.84 12.25
C ALA A 231 18.60 9.44 10.90
N LEU A 232 18.84 10.24 9.86
CA LEU A 232 18.53 9.86 8.48
C LEU A 232 19.69 10.30 7.59
N GLU A 233 20.33 9.35 6.93
CA GLU A 233 21.59 9.56 6.21
C GLU A 233 22.64 10.21 7.14
N ASP A 234 23.18 11.39 6.79
CA ASP A 234 24.16 12.13 7.57
C ASP A 234 23.54 13.24 8.44
N GLU A 235 22.20 13.32 8.51
CA GLU A 235 21.47 14.35 9.23
C GLU A 235 20.76 13.80 10.48
N VAL A 236 20.58 14.69 11.46
CA VAL A 236 19.94 14.39 12.76
C VAL A 236 18.70 15.26 12.91
N PHE A 237 17.57 14.62 13.24
CA PHE A 237 16.24 15.21 13.27
C PHE A 237 15.64 15.17 14.67
N GLU A 238 14.94 16.25 15.02
CA GLU A 238 14.20 16.34 16.28
C GLU A 238 12.92 15.50 16.24
N ASP A 239 12.43 15.16 17.43
CA ASP A 239 11.13 14.52 17.61
C ASP A 239 10.00 15.31 16.92
N GLY A 240 9.12 14.60 16.23
CA GLY A 240 8.06 15.20 15.40
C GLY A 240 8.48 15.59 13.99
N ALA A 241 9.76 15.48 13.62
CA ALA A 241 10.18 15.70 12.24
C ALA A 241 9.47 14.73 11.30
N GLU A 242 9.02 15.22 10.15
CA GLU A 242 8.35 14.41 9.13
C GLU A 242 9.22 14.25 7.88
N THR A 243 9.21 13.05 7.31
CA THR A 243 9.80 12.78 5.99
C THR A 243 8.90 11.83 5.19
N ARG A 244 9.28 11.54 3.95
CA ARG A 244 8.56 10.61 3.08
C ARG A 244 9.52 9.62 2.44
N MET A 245 9.17 8.34 2.55
CA MET A 245 9.84 7.25 1.84
C MET A 245 8.85 6.69 0.83
N GLU A 246 9.09 6.97 -0.45
CA GLU A 246 8.17 6.66 -1.55
C GLU A 246 6.74 7.23 -1.32
N CYS A 247 5.77 6.36 -1.06
CA CYS A 247 4.39 6.72 -0.74
C CYS A 247 4.11 6.75 0.77
N ASN A 248 5.05 6.29 1.58
CA ASN A 248 4.91 6.21 3.03
C ASN A 248 5.32 7.50 3.72
N LYS A 249 4.48 7.95 4.66
CA LYS A 249 4.78 9.09 5.53
C LYS A 249 5.51 8.57 6.76
N CYS A 250 6.64 9.18 7.09
CA CYS A 250 7.46 8.80 8.23
C CYS A 250 7.55 9.97 9.21
N VAL A 251 7.51 9.65 10.51
CA VAL A 251 7.61 10.62 11.59
C VAL A 251 8.70 10.16 12.55
N CYS A 252 9.60 11.07 12.91
CA CYS A 252 10.60 10.86 13.95
C CYS A 252 9.90 10.89 15.31
N ALA A 253 10.06 9.83 16.10
CA ALA A 253 9.40 9.68 17.39
C ALA A 253 10.31 8.91 18.36
N CYS A 254 10.65 9.51 19.50
CA CYS A 254 11.53 8.93 20.51
C CYS A 254 12.89 8.43 19.97
N GLY A 255 13.42 9.07 18.93
CA GLY A 255 14.69 8.69 18.30
C GLY A 255 14.58 7.66 17.18
N ASN A 256 13.37 7.16 16.89
CA ASN A 256 13.11 6.18 15.85
C ASN A 256 12.22 6.75 14.73
N TRP A 257 12.51 6.38 13.48
CA TRP A 257 11.65 6.70 12.34
C TRP A 257 10.52 5.68 12.24
N VAL A 258 9.28 6.12 12.42
CA VAL A 258 8.09 5.28 12.24
C VAL A 258 7.37 5.70 10.97
N CYS A 259 7.17 4.76 10.06
CA CYS A 259 6.55 5.01 8.76
C CYS A 259 5.19 4.30 8.66
N THR A 260 4.28 4.87 7.86
CA THR A 260 3.16 4.09 7.35
C THR A 260 3.66 2.88 6.55
N ALA A 261 2.88 1.81 6.50
CA ALA A 261 3.23 0.58 5.79
C ALA A 261 2.28 0.35 4.59
N LEU A 262 2.16 1.36 3.73
CA LEU A 262 1.43 1.24 2.47
C LEU A 262 2.30 0.51 1.45
N THR A 263 1.68 -0.38 0.66
CA THR A 263 2.31 -0.97 -0.50
C THR A 263 2.45 0.09 -1.59
N CYS A 264 3.66 0.60 -1.75
CA CYS A 264 3.97 1.61 -2.75
C CYS A 264 4.15 0.93 -4.10
N THR A 265 3.12 0.96 -4.95
CA THR A 265 3.30 0.61 -6.36
C THR A 265 4.04 1.75 -7.06
N GLY A 266 5.37 1.69 -6.98
CA GLY A 266 6.22 2.32 -7.98
C GLY A 266 5.91 1.67 -9.33
N ALA A 267 5.92 2.46 -10.40
CA ALA A 267 5.98 1.93 -11.75
C ALA A 267 7.34 1.22 -11.94
N HIS A 268 7.47 0.02 -11.40
CA HIS A 268 8.44 -0.96 -11.86
C HIS A 268 7.64 -1.94 -12.69
N GLN A 269 7.92 -1.96 -14.00
CA GLN A 269 7.57 -3.09 -14.85
C GLN A 269 8.21 -4.31 -14.20
N VAL A 270 7.41 -5.06 -13.45
CA VAL A 270 7.61 -6.50 -13.40
C VAL A 270 7.15 -6.94 -14.78
N GLU A 271 8.11 -7.23 -15.66
CA GLU A 271 7.85 -8.17 -16.72
C GLU A 271 7.36 -9.42 -15.99
N GLU A 272 6.03 -9.62 -15.99
CA GLU A 272 5.47 -10.94 -15.75
C GLU A 272 6.03 -11.81 -16.86
N ASP A 273 7.14 -12.47 -16.56
CA ASP A 273 7.59 -13.64 -17.28
C ASP A 273 6.41 -14.62 -17.21
N GLU A 274 5.65 -14.69 -18.30
CA GLU A 274 4.70 -15.75 -18.57
C GLU A 274 5.49 -17.07 -18.65
N ASN A 275 5.78 -17.64 -17.49
CA ASN A 275 6.02 -19.06 -17.36
C ASN A 275 5.31 -19.52 -16.08
N GLU A 276 4.06 -19.95 -16.24
CA GLU A 276 3.37 -20.82 -15.30
C GLU A 276 4.22 -22.09 -15.09
N GLY A 277 5.19 -22.01 -14.20
CA GLY A 277 5.72 -23.17 -13.50
C GLY A 277 4.86 -23.38 -12.27
N VAL A 278 4.07 -24.44 -12.28
CA VAL A 278 3.45 -24.99 -11.07
C VAL A 278 4.53 -25.07 -9.99
N GLU A 279 4.38 -24.33 -8.89
CA GLU A 279 5.17 -24.59 -7.68
C GLU A 279 4.73 -25.97 -7.16
N GLU A 280 5.44 -27.01 -7.60
CA GLU A 280 5.31 -28.33 -6.99
C GLU A 280 5.82 -28.22 -5.54
N GLU A 281 4.89 -28.37 -4.61
CA GLU A 281 5.14 -28.42 -3.18
C GLU A 281 6.15 -29.53 -2.89
N MET A 282 7.35 -29.14 -2.44
CA MET A 282 8.48 -30.04 -2.20
C MET A 282 8.11 -31.08 -1.14
N THR A 283 8.33 -32.36 -1.44
CA THR A 283 7.96 -33.45 -0.53
C THR A 283 8.87 -33.47 0.70
N GLU A 284 8.36 -33.96 1.84
CA GLU A 284 9.09 -34.02 3.12
C GLU A 284 10.40 -34.81 3.02
N GLU A 285 10.47 -35.79 2.10
CA GLU A 285 11.66 -36.59 1.79
C GLU A 285 12.72 -35.84 0.96
N GLU A 286 12.31 -34.88 0.13
CA GLU A 286 13.23 -34.00 -0.61
C GLU A 286 13.77 -32.89 0.29
N TRP A 287 12.94 -32.38 1.20
CA TRP A 287 13.36 -31.40 2.18
C TRP A 287 14.43 -31.98 3.12
N THR A 288 14.20 -33.19 3.65
CA THR A 288 15.19 -33.85 4.52
C THR A 288 16.51 -34.15 3.81
N ARG A 289 16.48 -34.48 2.52
CA ARG A 289 17.69 -34.70 1.70
C ARG A 289 18.48 -33.41 1.50
N THR A 290 17.78 -32.31 1.21
CA THR A 290 18.38 -30.98 1.00
C THR A 290 19.00 -30.44 2.29
N VAL A 291 18.34 -30.65 3.44
CA VAL A 291 18.89 -30.30 4.76
C VAL A 291 20.13 -31.13 5.10
N ALA A 292 20.17 -32.41 4.74
CA ALA A 292 21.34 -33.26 4.96
C ALA A 292 22.54 -32.84 4.08
N GLU A 293 22.31 -32.43 2.83
CA GLU A 293 23.37 -31.92 1.94
C GLU A 293 23.94 -30.58 2.43
N LEU A 294 23.08 -29.66 2.90
CA LEU A 294 23.53 -28.37 3.45
C LEU A 294 24.31 -28.55 4.76
N ASN A 295 23.90 -29.49 5.60
CA ASN A 295 24.64 -29.82 6.83
C ASN A 295 25.99 -30.49 6.53
N ALA A 296 26.10 -31.27 5.46
CA ALA A 296 27.39 -31.85 5.03
C ALA A 296 28.39 -30.78 4.56
N LEU A 297 27.90 -29.70 3.93
CA LEU A 297 28.72 -28.57 3.49
C LEU A 297 29.18 -27.67 4.65
N GLN A 298 28.45 -27.64 5.78
CA GLN A 298 28.90 -26.93 6.99
C GLN A 298 30.02 -27.66 7.74
N VAL A 299 30.20 -28.96 7.52
CA VAL A 299 31.26 -29.74 8.17
C VAL A 299 32.59 -29.66 7.42
N ASP A 300 32.58 -29.37 6.11
CA ASP A 300 33.80 -29.27 5.29
C ASP A 300 34.38 -27.84 5.20
N GLY A 301 33.72 -26.87 5.84
CA GLY A 301 34.12 -25.46 5.93
C GLY A 301 35.04 -25.11 7.12
N ARG A 302 35.87 -26.05 7.61
CA ARG A 302 36.98 -25.74 8.54
C ARG A 302 38.33 -25.95 7.86
N LEU A 303 38.81 -24.86 7.24
CA LEU A 303 40.23 -24.52 7.16
C LEU A 303 40.39 -23.06 7.61
#